data_AF-A0A8T3MTT0-F1
#
_entry.id   AF-A0A8T3MTT0-F1
#
_cell.length_a   1.000
_cell.length_b   1.000
_cell.length_c   1.000
_cell.angle_alpha   90.00
_cell.angle_beta   90.00
_cell.angle_gamma   90.00
#
_symmetry.space_group_name_H-M   'P 1'
#
loop_
_entity.id
_entity.type
_entity.pdbx_description
1 polymer ?
#
loop_
_entity_poly.entity_id
_entity_poly.type
_entity_poly.pdbx_seq_one_letter_code
_entity_poly.pdbx_strand_id
1 'polypeptide(L)' 'MSGIELAARLLALRPTVRIVMTTGDSERAEAARRHPSIVDEVLLKPVRHEELVRAVRPSAERTLVR' A
#
# COMPACT_ATOMS: atom_id res chain seq x y z
N MET A 1 9.82 9.55 12.64
CA MET A 1 9.60 8.28 11.90
C MET A 1 8.60 8.54 10.79
N SER A 2 8.94 8.22 9.55
CA SER A 2 8.04 8.33 8.40
C SER A 2 7.15 7.10 8.25
N GLY A 3 6.07 7.19 7.45
CA GLY A 3 5.21 6.05 7.16
C GLY A 3 5.96 4.90 6.47
N ILE A 4 6.93 5.21 5.61
CA ILE A 4 7.75 4.22 4.90
C ILE A 4 8.68 3.50 5.88
N GLU A 5 9.30 4.22 6.83
CA GLU A 5 10.14 3.61 7.87
C GLU A 5 9.32 2.65 8.75
N LEU A 6 8.09 3.03 9.11
CA LEU A 6 7.19 2.14 9.84
C LEU A 6 6.85 0.90 9.01
N ALA A 7 6.51 1.08 7.72
CA ALA A 7 6.20 -0.02 6.81
C ALA A 7 7.36 -1.02 6.68
N ALA A 8 8.59 -0.51 6.51
CA ALA A 8 9.79 -1.35 6.45
C ALA A 8 9.99 -2.16 7.75
N ARG A 9 9.76 -1.55 8.92
CA ARG A 9 9.82 -2.25 10.21
C ARG A 9 8.74 -3.31 10.35
N LEU A 10 7.52 -3.05 9.88
CA LEU A 10 6.43 -4.03 9.90
C LEU A 10 6.74 -5.24 9.02
N LEU A 11 7.31 -5.02 7.83
CA LEU A 11 7.74 -6.12 6.95
C LEU A 11 8.88 -6.94 7.56
N ALA A 12 9.81 -6.31 8.26
CA ALA A 12 10.86 -7.05 8.98
C ALA A 12 10.30 -7.98 10.06
N LEU A 13 9.18 -7.61 10.70
CA LEU A 13 8.50 -8.44 11.70
C LEU A 13 7.55 -9.47 11.08
N ARG A 14 6.87 -9.11 10.00
CA ARG A 14 5.90 -9.96 9.30
C ARG A 14 6.07 -9.78 7.79
N PRO A 15 6.96 -10.57 7.15
CA PRO A 15 7.28 -10.39 5.72
C PRO A 15 6.10 -10.55 4.76
N THR A 16 5.00 -11.16 5.21
CA THR A 16 3.80 -11.41 4.41
C THR A 16 2.69 -10.37 4.62
N VAL A 17 2.87 -9.38 5.50
CA VAL A 17 1.86 -8.35 5.71
C VAL A 17 1.80 -7.42 4.50
N ARG A 18 0.59 -7.21 3.96
CA ARG A 18 0.37 -6.22 2.91
C ARG A 18 0.22 -4.83 3.53
N ILE A 19 0.83 -3.85 2.89
CA ILE A 19 0.88 -2.47 3.35
C ILE A 19 0.20 -1.57 2.33
N VAL A 20 -0.94 -1.01 2.74
CA VAL A 20 -1.65 0.04 2.00
C VAL A 20 -1.37 1.38 2.69
N MET A 21 -0.65 2.26 2.01
CA MET A 21 -0.32 3.60 2.49
C MET A 21 -1.44 4.58 2.17
N THR A 22 -1.77 5.49 3.08
CA THR A 22 -2.72 6.58 2.81
C THR A 22 -2.10 7.94 3.14
N THR A 23 -2.30 8.94 2.28
CA THR A 23 -1.77 10.31 2.49
C THR A 23 -2.65 11.34 1.80
N GLY A 24 -2.73 12.57 2.32
CA GLY A 24 -3.36 13.70 1.60
C GLY A 24 -2.39 14.53 0.76
N ASP A 25 -1.10 14.19 0.83
CA ASP A 25 -0.01 14.88 0.15
C ASP A 25 0.41 14.08 -1.09
N SER A 26 0.31 14.73 -2.26
CA SER A 26 0.61 14.12 -3.56
C SER A 26 2.08 13.81 -3.77
N GLU A 27 2.99 14.63 -3.25
CA GLU A 27 4.44 14.39 -3.37
C GLU A 27 4.84 13.18 -2.53
N ARG A 28 4.27 13.07 -1.32
CA ARG A 28 4.45 11.89 -0.46
C ARG A 28 3.82 10.63 -1.04
N ALA A 29 2.68 10.76 -1.71
CA ALA A 29 2.06 9.63 -2.41
C ALA A 29 2.99 9.10 -3.50
N GLU A 30 3.55 9.99 -4.30
CA GLU A 30 4.48 9.63 -5.37
C GLU A 30 5.80 9.07 -4.82
N ALA A 31 6.29 9.63 -3.71
CA ALA A 31 7.44 9.07 -3.01
C ALA A 31 7.18 7.63 -2.54
N ALA A 32 6.02 7.36 -1.92
CA ALA A 32 5.68 6.01 -1.46
C ALA A 32 5.55 5.01 -2.63
N ARG A 33 5.00 5.43 -3.78
CA ARG A 33 4.90 4.57 -4.99
C ARG A 33 6.24 4.13 -5.55
N ARG A 34 7.33 4.87 -5.28
CA ARG A 34 8.70 4.48 -5.67
C ARG A 34 9.30 3.35 -4.83
N HIS A 35 8.59 2.87 -3.80
CA HIS A 35 9.02 1.77 -2.93
C HIS A 35 8.06 0.55 -2.99
N PRO A 36 7.86 -0.08 -4.15
CA PRO A 36 6.89 -1.18 -4.31
C PRO A 36 7.25 -2.46 -3.53
N SER A 37 8.49 -2.61 -3.07
CA SER A 37 8.90 -3.70 -2.18
C SER A 37 8.51 -3.49 -0.72
N ILE A 38 8.04 -2.29 -0.38
CA ILE A 38 7.66 -1.90 0.99
C ILE A 38 6.16 -1.58 1.08
N VAL A 39 5.59 -1.03 0.02
CA VAL A 39 4.20 -0.58 -0.04
C VAL A 39 3.53 -1.22 -1.24
N ASP A 40 2.48 -2.00 -0.99
CA ASP A 40 1.69 -2.66 -2.05
C ASP A 40 0.81 -1.67 -2.81
N GLU A 41 0.23 -0.69 -2.11
CA GLU A 41 -0.72 0.26 -2.68
C GLU A 41 -0.69 1.60 -1.95
N VAL A 42 -0.94 2.70 -2.68
CA VAL A 42 -0.98 4.06 -2.14
C VAL A 42 -2.29 4.73 -2.50
N LEU A 43 -3.07 5.13 -1.50
CA LEU A 43 -4.34 5.84 -1.65
C LEU A 43 -4.17 7.32 -1.26
N LEU A 44 -4.62 8.22 -2.13
CA LEU A 44 -4.63 9.65 -1.86
C LEU A 44 -5.95 10.02 -1.17
N LYS A 45 -5.87 10.83 -0.10
CA LYS A 45 -7.05 11.38 0.58
C LYS A 45 -7.61 12.55 -0.24
N PRO A 46 -8.95 12.72 -0.32
CA PRO A 46 -9.97 11.84 0.27
C PRO A 46 -10.08 10.51 -0.49
N VAL A 47 -10.13 9.41 0.26
CA VAL A 47 -10.23 8.05 -0.28
C VAL A 47 -11.71 7.71 -0.41
N ARG A 48 -12.15 7.27 -1.60
CA ARG A 48 -13.52 6.78 -1.79
C ARG A 48 -13.67 5.38 -1.21
N HIS A 49 -14.89 5.02 -0.84
CA HIS A 49 -15.17 3.72 -0.22
C HIS A 49 -14.74 2.57 -1.13
N GLU A 50 -15.01 2.67 -2.43
CA GLU A 50 -14.71 1.64 -3.42
C GLU A 50 -13.20 1.44 -3.61
N GLU A 51 -12.43 2.52 -3.51
CA GLU A 51 -10.96 2.50 -3.60
C GLU A 51 -10.36 1.76 -2.40
N LEU A 52 -10.86 2.04 -1.19
CA LEU A 52 -10.43 1.35 0.01
C LEU A 52 -10.76 -0.15 -0.04
N VAL A 53 -11.99 -0.49 -0.43
CA VAL A 53 -12.44 -1.88 -0.54
C VAL A 53 -11.58 -2.65 -1.55
N ARG A 54 -11.24 -2.03 -2.69
CA ARG A 54 -10.36 -2.64 -3.70
C ARG A 54 -8.96 -2.89 -3.14
N ALA A 55 -8.40 -1.92 -2.40
CA ALA A 55 -7.03 -2.00 -1.92
C ALA A 55 -6.81 -3.10 -0.87
N VAL A 56 -7.79 -3.31 0.02
CA VAL A 56 -7.67 -4.27 1.13
C VAL A 56 -8.07 -5.69 0.75
N ARG A 57 -8.82 -5.88 -0.35
CA ARG A 57 -9.22 -7.22 -0.78
C ARG A 57 -7.99 -8.02 -1.26
N PRO A 58 -7.88 -9.31 -0.92
CA PRO A 58 -6.82 -10.18 -1.42
C PRO A 58 -6.88 -10.23 -2.95
N SER A 59 -5.73 -10.09 -3.64
CA SER A 59 -5.58 -10.27 -5.09
C SER A 59 -5.71 -11.75 -5.53
N ALA A 60 -6.64 -12.52 -4.95
CA ALA A 60 -6.89 -13.92 -5.33
C ALA A 60 -7.34 -14.07 -6.80
N GLU A 61 -7.65 -12.97 -7.49
CA GLU A 61 -8.08 -12.95 -8.90
C GLU A 61 -6.94 -12.73 -9.91
N ARG A 62 -5.67 -12.56 -9.50
CA ARG A 62 -4.56 -12.29 -10.46
C ARG A 62 -3.74 -13.52 -10.87
N THR A 63 -4.08 -14.73 -10.41
CA THR A 63 -3.29 -15.96 -10.64
C THR A 63 -3.94 -16.98 -11.57
N LEU A 64 -5.06 -16.67 -12.23
CA LEU A 64 -5.65 -17.58 -13.22
C LEU A 64 -6.07 -16.83 -14.49
N VAL A 65 -5.09 -16.41 -15.28
CA VAL A 65 -5.24 -16.35 -16.75
C VAL A 65 -3.93 -16.80 -17.40
N ARG A 66 -3.94 -18.08 -17.79
CA ARG A 66 -3.11 -18.79 -18.79
C ARG A 66 -1.61 -18.91 -18.56
#